data_AF-A0A2S8EUK1-F1
#
_entry.id   AF-A0A2S8EUK1-F1
#
_cell.length_a   1.000
_cell.length_b   1.000
_cell.length_c   1.000
_cell.angle_alpha   90.00
_cell.angle_beta   90.00
_cell.angle_gamma   90.00
#
_symmetry.space_group_name_H-M   'P 1'
#
loop_
_entity.id
_entity.type
_entity.pdbx_description
1 polymer ?
#
loop_
_entity_poly.entity_id
_entity_poly.type
_entity_poly.pdbx_seq_one_letter_code
_entity_poly.pdbx_strand_id
1 'polypeptide(L)'
;MGLAAGGAALGAVSLPGVQAQTVRTSAHIVILGAGAGGTGIANRLAARLDGARITIVDGRMQHWYQPGFTLIAAGLKPAGYSVTTTGEWLPDGVDWVQDYAAEIDPEAGRVTTRGGETLDYDYLIVATGLSLDWEAIEGFSLDMVGENGIGAHYAGPDHAAATWRMMDRFTDEGGVALFGRPATEMKCAGAPLKYTFLTDDRARRKGTRGDVELIYAAHSGGLFGVPIVNEKVKMLFDDRGVDVRYNHVLRAIDPGARNATYDTPEGSRDIGYDFINVIPPQRAPQVVRESGLSWADRWTDQGWIEVDPYTLRHARYANVFGVGDINGVRYGKTAASAKWHLPVVEDHLVSEIAGGEGTARFSGYTSCPLITRIGRAMLIEFDYENQLAPSFPGVIAPLEELWITWLIKEIGLKPTYYAMLRGRA
;
A
#
# COMPACT_ATOMS: atom_id res chain seq x y z
N MET A 1 41.36 49.12 -6.13
CA MET A 1 40.67 48.76 -7.40
C MET A 1 40.67 47.24 -7.46
N GLY A 2 39.69 46.46 -7.03
CA GLY A 2 38.24 46.65 -7.00
C GLY A 2 37.64 46.11 -8.30
N LEU A 3 37.19 44.85 -8.32
CA LEU A 3 36.26 44.18 -9.28
C LEU A 3 36.07 42.73 -8.78
N ALA A 4 35.05 42.42 -7.98
CA ALA A 4 33.63 42.20 -8.30
C ALA A 4 33.33 40.70 -8.54
N ALA A 5 32.75 40.08 -7.51
CA ALA A 5 32.13 38.76 -7.55
C ALA A 5 30.79 38.84 -8.30
N GLY A 6 30.64 38.02 -9.34
CA GLY A 6 29.37 37.81 -10.03
C GLY A 6 28.62 36.64 -9.40
N GLY A 7 27.77 36.93 -8.42
CA GLY A 7 26.77 35.99 -7.94
C GLY A 7 25.60 35.92 -8.91
N ALA A 8 25.43 34.79 -9.60
CA ALA A 8 24.21 34.50 -10.34
C ALA A 8 23.12 34.11 -9.35
N ALA A 9 22.24 35.06 -9.02
CA ALA A 9 21.00 34.77 -8.31
C ALA A 9 20.08 33.96 -9.23
N LEU A 10 19.87 32.67 -8.92
CA LEU A 10 18.77 31.89 -9.46
C LEU A 10 17.46 32.46 -8.89
N GLY A 11 16.88 33.43 -9.59
CA GLY A 11 15.56 33.94 -9.30
C GLY A 11 14.55 32.80 -9.45
N ALA A 12 13.87 32.43 -8.37
CA ALA A 12 12.72 31.56 -8.40
C ALA A 12 11.62 32.26 -9.22
N VAL A 13 11.41 31.80 -10.44
CA VAL A 13 10.21 32.17 -11.22
C VAL A 13 9.04 31.47 -10.55
N SER A 14 8.36 32.22 -9.68
CA SER A 14 7.04 31.84 -9.18
C SER A 14 6.08 32.00 -10.35
N LEU A 15 5.70 30.89 -10.97
CA LEU A 15 4.53 30.88 -11.84
C LEU A 15 3.33 31.34 -10.99
N PRO A 16 2.52 32.30 -11.47
CA PRO A 16 1.31 32.67 -10.77
C PRO A 16 0.44 31.41 -10.68
N GLY A 17 0.16 30.98 -9.45
CA GLY A 17 -0.73 29.86 -9.20
C GLY A 17 -2.07 30.17 -9.83
N VAL A 18 -2.43 29.43 -10.88
CA VAL A 18 -3.82 29.32 -11.30
C VAL A 18 -4.53 28.69 -10.12
N GLN A 19 -5.13 29.51 -9.25
CA GLN A 19 -6.10 29.02 -8.28
C GLN A 19 -7.19 28.35 -9.12
N ALA A 20 -7.29 27.03 -9.01
CA ALA A 20 -8.37 26.29 -9.64
C ALA A 20 -9.69 26.93 -9.19
N GLN A 21 -10.58 27.22 -10.14
CA GLN A 21 -11.88 27.80 -9.82
C GLN A 21 -12.61 26.86 -8.86
N THR A 22 -13.05 27.41 -7.73
CA THR A 22 -13.88 26.69 -6.76
C THR A 22 -15.30 26.53 -7.31
N VAL A 23 -15.89 25.35 -7.14
CA VAL A 23 -17.27 25.07 -7.53
C VAL A 23 -18.16 25.22 -6.30
N ARG A 24 -19.19 26.08 -6.39
CA ARG A 24 -20.17 26.24 -5.32
C ARG A 24 -21.15 25.08 -5.31
N THR A 25 -21.41 24.52 -4.13
CA THR A 25 -22.35 23.42 -3.96
C THR A 25 -22.81 23.33 -2.50
N SER A 26 -23.93 22.66 -2.25
CA SER A 26 -24.36 22.24 -0.90
C SER A 26 -24.31 20.71 -0.73
N ALA A 27 -23.64 20.00 -1.65
CA ALA A 27 -23.60 18.56 -1.66
C ALA A 27 -22.96 17.99 -0.38
N HIS A 28 -23.51 16.89 0.12
CA HIS A 28 -22.94 16.11 1.22
C HIS A 28 -22.13 14.94 0.66
N ILE A 29 -20.83 14.97 0.92
CA ILE A 29 -19.86 13.97 0.49
C ILE A 29 -19.41 13.19 1.73
N VAL A 30 -19.67 11.88 1.76
CA VAL A 30 -19.20 10.98 2.80
C VAL A 30 -17.99 10.20 2.30
N ILE A 31 -16.92 10.18 3.10
CA ILE A 31 -15.67 9.47 2.81
C ILE A 31 -15.47 8.39 3.87
N LEU A 32 -15.37 7.13 3.46
CA LEU A 32 -15.13 6.01 4.38
C LEU A 32 -13.64 5.68 4.41
N GLY A 33 -13.00 5.89 5.56
CA GLY A 33 -11.59 5.64 5.80
C GLY A 33 -10.73 6.91 5.68
N ALA A 34 -9.89 7.16 6.69
CA ALA A 34 -8.97 8.29 6.79
C ALA A 34 -7.50 7.88 6.60
N GLY A 35 -7.30 6.88 5.73
CA GLY A 35 -5.98 6.47 5.26
C GLY A 35 -5.45 7.38 4.14
N ALA A 36 -4.44 6.88 3.42
CA ALA A 36 -3.77 7.59 2.33
C ALA A 36 -4.75 8.21 1.31
N GLY A 37 -5.72 7.43 0.86
CA GLY A 37 -6.71 7.83 -0.14
C GLY A 37 -7.71 8.84 0.41
N GLY A 38 -8.36 8.51 1.52
CA GLY A 38 -9.45 9.29 2.09
C GLY A 38 -9.02 10.67 2.58
N THR A 39 -7.88 10.75 3.26
CA THR A 39 -7.32 12.05 3.66
C THR A 39 -6.92 12.89 2.44
N GLY A 40 -6.26 12.27 1.45
CA GLY A 40 -5.84 12.96 0.23
C GLY A 40 -7.02 13.54 -0.54
N ILE A 41 -8.09 12.77 -0.73
CA ILE A 41 -9.28 13.22 -1.46
C ILE A 41 -10.08 14.25 -0.66
N ALA A 42 -10.18 14.12 0.67
CA ALA A 42 -10.83 15.13 1.51
C ALA A 42 -10.16 16.51 1.38
N ASN A 43 -8.83 16.58 1.45
CA ASN A 43 -8.08 17.84 1.28
C ASN A 43 -8.28 18.46 -0.10
N ARG A 44 -8.29 17.61 -1.14
CA ARG A 44 -8.51 18.03 -2.53
C ARG A 44 -9.90 18.61 -2.75
N LEU A 45 -10.93 17.92 -2.26
CA LEU A 45 -12.32 18.37 -2.38
C LEU A 45 -12.57 19.64 -1.56
N ALA A 46 -12.05 19.74 -0.33
CA ALA A 46 -12.16 20.94 0.49
C ALA A 46 -11.52 22.18 -0.17
N ALA A 47 -10.48 21.99 -1.00
CA ALA A 47 -9.86 23.07 -1.76
C ALA A 47 -10.61 23.44 -3.06
N ARG A 48 -11.45 22.54 -3.58
CA ARG A 48 -12.14 22.68 -4.87
C ARG A 48 -13.61 23.05 -4.74
N LEU A 49 -14.24 22.78 -3.59
CA LEU A 49 -15.66 22.97 -3.36
C LEU A 49 -15.90 24.07 -2.32
N ASP A 50 -16.81 24.98 -2.64
CA ASP A 50 -17.27 26.06 -1.75
C ASP A 50 -18.70 25.73 -1.28
N GLY A 51 -18.89 25.52 0.02
CA GLY A 51 -20.19 25.20 0.64
C GLY A 51 -20.54 23.71 0.79
N ALA A 52 -19.72 22.80 0.24
CA ALA A 52 -19.93 21.35 0.39
C ALA A 52 -19.81 20.93 1.87
N ARG A 53 -20.63 19.95 2.28
CA ARG A 53 -20.45 19.24 3.55
C ARG A 53 -19.60 18.01 3.28
N ILE A 54 -18.41 17.92 3.87
CA ILE A 54 -17.52 16.77 3.72
C ILE A 54 -17.39 16.08 5.08
N THR A 55 -17.81 14.81 5.14
CA THR A 55 -17.71 13.98 6.36
C THR A 55 -16.79 12.80 6.11
N ILE A 56 -15.80 12.59 6.97
CA ILE A 56 -14.92 11.42 6.94
C ILE A 56 -15.20 10.51 8.15
N VAL A 57 -15.39 9.22 7.90
CA VAL A 57 -15.67 8.20 8.92
C VAL A 57 -14.46 7.28 9.07
N ASP A 58 -13.75 7.38 10.19
CA ASP A 58 -12.65 6.47 10.54
C ASP A 58 -12.37 6.51 12.05
N GLY A 59 -12.41 5.34 12.71
CA GLY A 59 -12.17 5.23 14.15
C GLY A 59 -10.71 5.13 14.56
N ARG A 60 -9.75 5.07 13.61
CA ARG A 60 -8.32 4.96 13.94
C ARG A 60 -7.71 6.34 14.17
N MET A 61 -7.28 6.57 15.41
CA MET A 61 -6.59 7.80 15.81
C MET A 61 -5.18 7.94 15.18
N GLN A 62 -4.50 6.81 14.95
CA GLN A 62 -3.17 6.80 14.34
C GLN A 62 -3.24 6.73 12.82
N HIS A 63 -2.55 7.65 12.15
CA HIS A 63 -2.31 7.58 10.72
C HIS A 63 -0.94 6.93 10.46
N TRP A 64 -0.95 5.86 9.66
CA TRP A 64 0.25 5.05 9.40
C TRP A 64 0.81 5.26 8.00
N TYR A 65 2.07 5.71 7.91
CA TYR A 65 2.88 5.61 6.71
C TYR A 65 3.40 4.17 6.54
N GLN A 66 2.53 3.29 6.04
CA GLN A 66 2.78 1.85 5.91
C GLN A 66 3.99 1.47 5.02
N PRO A 67 4.37 2.22 3.96
CA PRO A 67 5.61 1.93 3.23
C PRO A 67 6.88 1.96 4.11
N GLY A 68 6.82 2.64 5.26
CA GLY A 68 7.88 2.62 6.27
C GLY A 68 8.00 1.30 7.04
N PHE A 69 7.01 0.41 7.02
CA PHE A 69 7.08 -0.85 7.78
C PHE A 69 8.21 -1.76 7.32
N THR A 70 8.52 -1.82 6.02
CA THR A 70 9.70 -2.55 5.51
C THR A 70 11.02 -1.95 6.01
N LEU A 71 11.09 -0.63 6.24
CA LEU A 71 12.27 0.01 6.85
C LEU A 71 12.39 -0.36 8.33
N ILE A 72 11.28 -0.35 9.05
CA ILE A 72 11.23 -0.69 10.48
C ILE A 72 11.61 -2.15 10.69
N ALA A 73 11.03 -3.06 9.90
CA ALA A 73 11.32 -4.49 9.96
C ALA A 73 12.76 -4.85 9.56
N ALA A 74 13.48 -3.95 8.89
CA ALA A 74 14.90 -4.11 8.58
C ALA A 74 15.83 -3.34 9.53
N GLY A 75 15.30 -2.80 10.64
CA GLY A 75 16.09 -2.10 11.66
C GLY A 75 16.60 -0.72 11.24
N LEU A 76 16.10 -0.17 10.13
CA LEU A 76 16.59 1.08 9.54
C LEU A 76 15.87 2.32 10.06
N LYS A 77 14.68 2.13 10.63
CA LYS A 77 13.87 3.20 11.24
C LYS A 77 13.19 2.65 12.50
N PRO A 78 12.94 3.49 13.52
CA PRO A 78 12.19 3.09 14.71
C PRO A 78 10.69 2.95 14.40
N ALA A 79 9.94 2.22 15.25
CA ALA A 79 8.48 2.03 15.09
C ALA A 79 7.71 3.35 14.88
N GLY A 80 8.03 4.37 15.68
CA GLY A 80 7.42 5.71 15.58
C GLY A 80 7.67 6.45 14.26
N TYR A 81 8.59 5.99 13.42
CA TYR A 81 8.84 6.60 12.10
C TYR A 81 7.59 6.62 11.22
N SER A 82 6.71 5.63 11.34
CA SER A 82 5.52 5.49 10.51
C SER A 82 4.26 6.04 11.15
N VAL A 83 4.30 6.64 12.34
CA VAL A 83 3.11 7.01 13.12
C VAL A 83 2.96 8.53 13.20
N THR A 84 1.75 9.00 12.90
CA THR A 84 1.25 10.37 13.09
C THR A 84 -0.19 10.29 13.58
N THR A 85 -0.84 11.42 13.88
CA THR A 85 -2.26 11.43 14.28
C THR A 85 -3.15 11.74 13.07
N THR A 86 -4.25 11.01 12.89
CA THR A 86 -5.17 11.17 11.75
C THR A 86 -5.67 12.59 11.58
N GLY A 87 -6.08 13.24 12.68
CA GLY A 87 -6.56 14.62 12.67
C GLY A 87 -5.53 15.65 12.16
N GLU A 88 -4.22 15.38 12.23
CA GLU A 88 -3.18 16.29 11.72
C GLU A 88 -3.22 16.46 10.19
N TRP A 89 -3.92 15.56 9.51
CA TRP A 89 -3.99 15.50 8.06
C TRP A 89 -5.34 15.92 7.48
N LEU A 90 -6.36 16.12 8.33
CA LEU A 90 -7.68 16.55 7.88
C LEU A 90 -7.70 18.08 7.78
N PRO A 91 -8.28 18.66 6.72
CA PRO A 91 -8.36 20.11 6.58
C PRO A 91 -9.44 20.67 7.51
N ASP A 92 -9.34 21.97 7.81
CA ASP A 92 -10.40 22.68 8.53
C ASP A 92 -11.73 22.59 7.74
N GLY A 93 -12.84 22.42 8.44
CA GLY A 93 -14.18 22.34 7.84
C GLY A 93 -14.61 20.94 7.36
N VAL A 94 -13.75 19.92 7.47
CA VAL A 94 -14.16 18.52 7.32
C VAL A 94 -14.65 17.96 8.66
N ASP A 95 -15.84 17.37 8.65
CA ASP A 95 -16.41 16.67 9.81
C ASP A 95 -15.74 15.30 9.96
N TRP A 96 -15.01 15.06 11.04
CA TRP A 96 -14.44 13.74 11.34
C TRP A 96 -15.29 12.96 12.35
N VAL A 97 -15.97 11.93 11.86
CA VAL A 97 -16.66 10.94 12.68
C VAL A 97 -15.65 9.88 13.10
N GLN A 98 -15.26 9.91 14.37
CA GLN A 98 -14.29 8.99 14.99
C GLN A 98 -14.94 7.63 15.32
N ASP A 99 -15.51 7.00 14.31
CA ASP A 99 -16.14 5.69 14.40
C ASP A 99 -15.90 4.90 13.11
N TYR A 100 -16.32 3.65 13.08
CA TYR A 100 -16.28 2.78 11.91
C TYR A 100 -17.65 2.67 11.26
N ALA A 101 -17.68 2.59 9.94
CA ALA A 101 -18.89 2.16 9.23
C ALA A 101 -19.26 0.72 9.64
N ALA A 102 -20.53 0.52 9.94
CA ALA A 102 -21.13 -0.78 10.21
C ALA A 102 -21.95 -1.29 9.01
N GLU A 103 -22.59 -0.37 8.28
CA GLU A 103 -23.44 -0.67 7.13
C GLU A 103 -23.29 0.42 6.07
N ILE A 104 -23.34 0.03 4.80
CA ILE A 104 -23.40 0.94 3.66
C ILE A 104 -24.61 0.50 2.82
N ASP A 105 -25.57 1.40 2.65
CA ASP A 105 -26.73 1.22 1.79
C ASP A 105 -26.59 2.15 0.57
N PRO A 106 -26.04 1.63 -0.55
CA PRO A 106 -25.83 2.45 -1.74
C PRO A 106 -27.12 2.78 -2.50
N GLU A 107 -28.21 2.05 -2.25
CA GLU A 107 -29.52 2.33 -2.87
C GLU A 107 -30.23 3.49 -2.17
N ALA A 108 -30.17 3.52 -0.84
CA ALA A 108 -30.71 4.62 -0.04
C ALA A 108 -29.77 5.83 0.04
N GLY A 109 -28.51 5.70 -0.37
CA GLY A 109 -27.51 6.76 -0.27
C GLY A 109 -27.11 7.04 1.17
N ARG A 110 -26.83 6.00 1.95
CA ARG A 110 -26.67 6.08 3.41
C ARG A 110 -25.55 5.22 3.96
N VAL A 111 -24.91 5.69 5.03
CA VAL A 111 -23.96 4.93 5.86
C VAL A 111 -24.43 4.94 7.31
N THR A 112 -24.37 3.79 7.97
CA THR A 112 -24.58 3.69 9.42
C THR A 112 -23.26 3.34 10.10
N THR A 113 -22.92 4.09 11.15
CA THR A 113 -21.72 3.86 11.97
C THR A 113 -21.98 2.77 13.02
N ARG A 114 -20.92 2.23 13.63
CA ARG A 114 -21.05 1.23 14.72
C ARG A 114 -21.76 1.79 15.95
N GLY A 115 -21.61 3.08 16.22
CA GLY A 115 -22.30 3.82 17.27
C GLY A 115 -23.77 4.10 16.96
N GLY A 116 -24.25 3.80 15.75
CA GLY A 116 -25.64 3.97 15.34
C GLY A 116 -25.97 5.34 14.73
N GLU A 117 -24.98 6.21 14.53
CA GLU A 117 -25.18 7.43 13.75
C GLU A 117 -25.40 7.07 12.27
N THR A 118 -26.41 7.67 11.66
CA THR A 118 -26.75 7.51 10.25
C THR A 118 -26.38 8.77 9.46
N LEU A 119 -25.66 8.60 8.37
CA LEU A 119 -25.19 9.65 7.48
C LEU A 119 -25.78 9.39 6.08
N ASP A 120 -26.76 10.20 5.67
CA ASP A 120 -27.17 10.27 4.27
C ASP A 120 -26.08 10.99 3.46
N TYR A 121 -25.96 10.72 2.16
CA TYR A 121 -24.99 11.37 1.28
C TYR A 121 -25.53 11.62 -0.12
N ASP A 122 -25.04 12.68 -0.76
CA ASP A 122 -25.17 12.86 -2.20
C ASP A 122 -24.12 12.03 -2.94
N TYR A 123 -22.89 11.99 -2.40
CA TYR A 123 -21.76 11.23 -2.95
C TYR A 123 -21.04 10.42 -1.87
N LEU A 124 -20.62 9.20 -2.23
CA LEU A 124 -19.82 8.32 -1.37
C LEU A 124 -18.45 8.05 -1.98
N ILE A 125 -17.40 8.23 -1.19
CA ILE A 125 -16.05 7.82 -1.55
C ILE A 125 -15.59 6.72 -0.60
N VAL A 126 -15.40 5.52 -1.13
CA VAL A 126 -14.90 4.37 -0.38
C VAL A 126 -13.37 4.38 -0.44
N ALA A 127 -12.72 4.68 0.67
CA ALA A 127 -11.26 4.73 0.83
C ALA A 127 -10.78 3.88 2.02
N THR A 128 -11.51 2.78 2.29
CA THR A 128 -11.36 1.93 3.48
C THR A 128 -10.12 1.03 3.44
N GLY A 129 -9.39 1.02 2.32
CA GLY A 129 -8.21 0.21 2.13
C GLY A 129 -8.54 -1.29 2.06
N LEU A 130 -7.91 -2.08 2.93
CA LEU A 130 -8.11 -3.53 3.01
C LEU A 130 -7.96 -4.05 4.43
N SER A 131 -8.48 -5.25 4.66
CA SER A 131 -8.28 -6.03 5.88
C SER A 131 -7.21 -7.11 5.67
N LEU A 132 -6.43 -7.34 6.72
CA LEU A 132 -5.44 -8.42 6.79
C LEU A 132 -6.10 -9.61 7.51
N ASP A 133 -6.24 -10.73 6.81
CA ASP A 133 -7.01 -11.88 7.28
C ASP A 133 -6.12 -12.88 8.05
N TRP A 134 -5.63 -12.46 9.21
CA TRP A 134 -4.71 -13.26 10.02
C TRP A 134 -5.31 -14.61 10.44
N GLU A 135 -6.61 -14.67 10.70
CA GLU A 135 -7.35 -15.88 11.09
C GLU A 135 -7.38 -16.95 9.99
N ALA A 136 -7.10 -16.58 8.73
CA ALA A 136 -6.98 -17.55 7.64
C ALA A 136 -5.70 -18.39 7.70
N ILE A 137 -4.72 -18.01 8.52
CA ILE A 137 -3.51 -18.81 8.76
C ILE A 137 -3.71 -19.60 10.05
N GLU A 138 -3.98 -20.89 9.92
CA GLU A 138 -4.21 -21.79 11.05
C GLU A 138 -2.99 -21.82 11.98
N GLY A 139 -3.22 -21.72 13.29
CA GLY A 139 -2.15 -21.71 14.29
C GLY A 139 -1.37 -20.41 14.42
N PHE A 140 -1.68 -19.37 13.62
CA PHE A 140 -1.09 -18.04 13.77
C PHE A 140 -1.98 -17.10 14.57
N SER A 141 -1.36 -16.29 15.43
CA SER A 141 -1.97 -15.11 16.04
C SER A 141 -0.93 -14.01 16.20
N LEU A 142 -1.38 -12.75 16.22
CA LEU A 142 -0.49 -11.58 16.25
C LEU A 142 0.34 -11.45 17.52
N ASP A 143 -0.13 -12.00 18.64
CA ASP A 143 0.59 -12.06 19.92
C ASP A 143 1.86 -12.92 19.85
N MET A 144 1.98 -13.81 18.86
CA MET A 144 3.17 -14.63 18.65
C MET A 144 4.32 -13.88 17.96
N VAL A 145 4.06 -12.69 17.42
CA VAL A 145 5.05 -11.94 16.63
C VAL A 145 6.16 -11.42 17.54
N GLY A 146 7.41 -11.79 17.23
CA GLY A 146 8.56 -11.49 18.08
C GLY A 146 8.99 -12.67 18.95
N GLU A 147 8.33 -13.82 18.83
CA GLU A 147 8.65 -15.08 19.51
C GLU A 147 8.83 -16.20 18.49
N ASN A 148 9.54 -17.27 18.85
CA ASN A 148 9.72 -18.47 18.03
C ASN A 148 10.18 -18.23 16.58
N GLY A 149 10.88 -17.14 16.29
CA GLY A 149 11.30 -16.79 14.94
C GLY A 149 10.19 -16.17 14.06
N ILE A 150 9.04 -15.81 14.63
CA ILE A 150 7.88 -15.33 13.89
C ILE A 150 7.90 -13.80 13.75
N GLY A 151 7.78 -13.34 12.50
CA GLY A 151 7.61 -11.95 12.10
C GLY A 151 6.30 -11.72 11.32
N ALA A 152 5.79 -10.50 11.33
CA ALA A 152 4.59 -10.09 10.61
C ALA A 152 4.60 -8.58 10.32
N HIS A 153 5.51 -8.11 9.47
CA HIS A 153 5.74 -6.66 9.28
C HIS A 153 4.56 -5.88 8.67
N TYR A 154 3.53 -6.55 8.16
CA TYR A 154 2.30 -5.90 7.66
C TYR A 154 1.34 -5.48 8.79
N ALA A 155 1.47 -6.06 9.99
CA ALA A 155 0.51 -5.91 11.08
C ALA A 155 0.52 -4.52 11.75
N GLY A 156 1.63 -3.78 11.65
CA GLY A 156 1.76 -2.45 12.24
C GLY A 156 3.20 -2.09 12.58
N PRO A 157 3.45 -0.86 13.07
CA PRO A 157 4.79 -0.39 13.39
C PRO A 157 5.49 -1.21 14.48
N ASP A 158 4.77 -1.60 15.53
CA ASP A 158 5.34 -2.36 16.65
C ASP A 158 5.64 -3.80 16.26
N HIS A 159 4.73 -4.44 15.50
CA HIS A 159 4.94 -5.76 14.93
C HIS A 159 6.10 -5.77 13.93
N ALA A 160 6.27 -4.72 13.12
CA ALA A 160 7.43 -4.57 12.26
C ALA A 160 8.72 -4.47 13.08
N ALA A 161 8.73 -3.72 14.19
CA ALA A 161 9.89 -3.64 15.08
C ALA A 161 10.19 -4.97 15.79
N ALA A 162 9.17 -5.75 16.15
CA ALA A 162 9.33 -7.10 16.68
C ALA A 162 9.88 -8.07 15.61
N THR A 163 9.39 -7.97 14.38
CA THR A 163 9.86 -8.74 13.22
C THR A 163 11.34 -8.47 12.94
N TRP A 164 11.78 -7.21 13.08
CA TRP A 164 13.20 -6.85 13.00
C TRP A 164 14.05 -7.63 14.01
N ARG A 165 13.63 -7.67 15.29
CA ARG A 165 14.40 -8.36 16.33
C ARG A 165 14.58 -9.85 16.03
N MET A 166 13.56 -10.49 15.45
CA MET A 166 13.63 -11.90 15.06
C MET A 166 14.54 -12.11 13.84
N MET A 167 14.40 -11.29 12.81
CA MET A 167 15.27 -11.39 11.63
C MET A 167 16.73 -11.10 12.00
N ASP A 168 16.98 -10.08 12.82
CA ASP A 168 18.34 -9.73 13.23
C ASP A 168 18.99 -10.89 14.00
N ARG A 169 18.29 -11.48 14.97
CA ARG A 169 18.75 -12.65 15.71
C ARG A 169 18.99 -13.86 14.79
N PHE A 170 18.04 -14.16 13.91
CA PHE A 170 18.18 -15.23 12.92
C PHE A 170 19.46 -15.06 12.09
N THR A 171 19.76 -13.83 11.65
CA THR A 171 21.00 -13.59 10.89
C THR A 171 22.28 -13.71 11.72
N ASP A 172 22.22 -13.80 13.05
CA ASP A 172 23.37 -14.17 13.90
C ASP A 172 23.45 -15.69 14.11
N GLU A 173 22.31 -16.36 14.24
CA GLU A 173 22.22 -17.77 14.63
C GLU A 173 22.29 -18.75 13.45
N GLY A 174 21.85 -18.34 12.25
CA GLY A 174 21.75 -19.21 11.08
C GLY A 174 20.44 -19.99 11.00
N GLY A 175 20.34 -20.90 10.03
CA GLY A 175 19.18 -21.77 9.81
C GLY A 175 18.30 -21.36 8.63
N VAL A 176 17.02 -21.74 8.67
CA VAL A 176 16.08 -21.56 7.55
C VAL A 176 15.15 -20.36 7.76
N ALA A 177 15.12 -19.44 6.79
CA ALA A 177 14.15 -18.34 6.76
C ALA A 177 13.11 -18.51 5.66
N LEU A 178 11.83 -18.37 6.02
CA LEU A 178 10.70 -18.48 5.11
C LEU A 178 10.07 -17.12 4.79
N PHE A 179 9.95 -16.84 3.49
CA PHE A 179 9.29 -15.67 2.94
C PHE A 179 8.25 -16.09 1.90
N GLY A 180 7.25 -15.25 1.68
CA GLY A 180 6.24 -15.50 0.66
C GLY A 180 5.15 -14.45 0.69
N ARG A 181 4.12 -14.66 -0.12
CA ARG A 181 2.88 -13.86 -0.12
C ARG A 181 1.66 -14.76 -0.24
N PRO A 182 0.47 -14.30 0.18
CA PRO A 182 -0.77 -15.05 -0.03
C PRO A 182 -1.12 -15.13 -1.52
N ALA A 183 -2.06 -16.02 -1.84
CA ALA A 183 -2.69 -16.15 -3.16
C ALA A 183 -3.92 -15.22 -3.34
N THR A 184 -3.89 -14.03 -2.72
CA THR A 184 -4.91 -12.98 -2.89
C THR A 184 -4.29 -11.73 -3.50
N GLU A 185 -5.11 -10.79 -3.97
CA GLU A 185 -4.63 -9.44 -4.21
C GLU A 185 -4.14 -8.83 -2.90
N MET A 186 -3.03 -8.11 -2.95
CA MET A 186 -2.41 -7.56 -1.75
C MET A 186 -1.84 -6.17 -1.98
N LYS A 187 -1.80 -5.36 -0.92
CA LYS A 187 -1.04 -4.12 -0.94
C LYS A 187 0.45 -4.40 -1.03
N CYS A 188 1.15 -3.61 -1.84
CA CYS A 188 2.61 -3.64 -1.99
C CYS A 188 3.19 -5.06 -2.21
N ALA A 189 2.72 -5.76 -3.25
CA ALA A 189 3.17 -7.12 -3.62
C ALA A 189 4.70 -7.34 -3.68
N GLY A 190 5.50 -6.29 -3.86
CA GLY A 190 6.96 -6.39 -3.84
C GLY A 190 7.60 -6.39 -2.44
N ALA A 191 6.90 -6.01 -1.37
CA ALA A 191 7.53 -5.97 -0.03
C ALA A 191 8.02 -7.33 0.53
N PRO A 192 7.38 -8.49 0.27
CA PRO A 192 7.96 -9.79 0.61
C PRO A 192 9.33 -10.03 -0.06
N LEU A 193 9.45 -9.67 -1.35
CA LEU A 193 10.72 -9.74 -2.09
C LEU A 193 11.76 -8.78 -1.48
N LYS A 194 11.37 -7.53 -1.18
CA LYS A 194 12.24 -6.55 -0.50
C LYS A 194 12.79 -7.10 0.81
N TYR A 195 11.94 -7.76 1.57
CA TYR A 195 12.29 -8.26 2.89
C TYR A 195 13.22 -9.48 2.82
N THR A 196 13.04 -10.33 1.80
CA THR A 196 13.97 -11.41 1.46
C THR A 196 15.35 -10.84 1.12
N PHE A 197 15.42 -9.86 0.23
CA PHE A 197 16.66 -9.17 -0.13
C PHE A 197 17.36 -8.48 1.05
N LEU A 198 16.58 -7.86 1.95
CA LEU A 198 17.13 -7.21 3.15
C LEU A 198 17.69 -8.21 4.16
N THR A 199 17.08 -9.40 4.26
CA THR A 199 17.59 -10.47 5.12
C THR A 199 18.91 -11.04 4.56
N ASP A 200 18.97 -11.29 3.24
CA ASP A 200 20.22 -11.66 2.55
C ASP A 200 21.34 -10.62 2.80
N ASP A 201 21.05 -9.33 2.58
CA ASP A 201 22.03 -8.26 2.79
C ASP A 201 22.47 -8.15 4.26
N ARG A 202 21.56 -8.35 5.22
CA ARG A 202 21.90 -8.35 6.66
C ARG A 202 22.87 -9.46 7.01
N ALA A 203 22.59 -10.70 6.60
CA ALA A 203 23.48 -11.85 6.84
C ALA A 203 24.84 -11.65 6.15
N ARG A 204 24.87 -11.12 4.91
CA ARG A 204 26.13 -10.79 4.21
C ARG A 204 26.94 -9.75 4.96
N ARG A 205 26.30 -8.68 5.45
CA ARG A 205 26.97 -7.63 6.23
C ARG A 205 27.51 -8.12 7.57
N LYS A 206 26.88 -9.14 8.16
CA LYS A 206 27.35 -9.82 9.38
C LYS A 206 28.42 -10.88 9.11
N GLY A 207 28.61 -11.29 7.86
CA GLY A 207 29.52 -12.38 7.49
C GLY A 207 28.94 -13.79 7.71
N THR A 208 27.65 -13.90 8.05
CA THR A 208 26.94 -15.15 8.40
C THR A 208 26.08 -15.69 7.26
N ARG A 209 26.20 -15.14 6.04
CA ARG A 209 25.38 -15.58 4.89
C ARG A 209 25.53 -17.07 4.56
N GLY A 210 26.68 -17.67 4.87
CA GLY A 210 26.92 -19.10 4.67
C GLY A 210 26.10 -20.00 5.60
N ASP A 211 25.62 -19.45 6.72
CA ASP A 211 24.90 -20.18 7.77
C ASP A 211 23.36 -20.06 7.61
N VAL A 212 22.88 -19.26 6.65
CA VAL A 212 21.45 -19.02 6.41
C VAL A 212 20.98 -19.63 5.09
N GLU A 213 19.84 -20.32 5.13
CA GLU A 213 19.07 -20.72 3.97
C GLU A 213 17.86 -19.78 3.85
N LEU A 214 17.69 -19.15 2.68
CA LEU A 214 16.55 -18.26 2.42
C LEU A 214 15.62 -18.94 1.43
N ILE A 215 14.41 -19.26 1.85
CA ILE A 215 13.37 -19.85 1.00
C ILE A 215 12.31 -18.80 0.72
N TYR A 216 12.05 -18.56 -0.55
CA TYR A 216 10.90 -17.78 -1.02
C TYR A 216 9.83 -18.72 -1.57
N ALA A 217 8.80 -18.98 -0.76
CA ALA A 217 7.59 -19.70 -1.16
C ALA A 217 6.69 -18.77 -2.00
N ALA A 218 6.83 -18.87 -3.31
CA ALA A 218 6.02 -18.10 -4.25
C ALA A 218 4.64 -18.72 -4.40
N HIS A 219 3.59 -17.92 -4.18
CA HIS A 219 2.17 -18.34 -4.32
C HIS A 219 1.78 -18.86 -5.71
N SER A 220 2.58 -18.63 -6.75
CA SER A 220 2.30 -18.99 -8.14
C SER A 220 3.60 -19.32 -8.87
N GLY A 221 3.54 -19.55 -10.19
CA GLY A 221 4.69 -19.81 -11.06
C GLY A 221 5.59 -18.59 -11.35
N GLY A 222 5.37 -17.45 -10.69
CA GLY A 222 6.14 -16.22 -10.87
C GLY A 222 6.40 -15.47 -9.58
N LEU A 223 7.38 -14.57 -9.62
CA LEU A 223 7.79 -13.69 -8.52
C LEU A 223 7.21 -12.27 -8.66
N PHE A 224 6.89 -11.84 -9.88
CA PHE A 224 6.34 -10.52 -10.15
C PHE A 224 5.35 -10.54 -11.33
N GLY A 225 4.34 -9.67 -11.31
CA GLY A 225 3.28 -9.66 -12.33
C GLY A 225 3.67 -9.06 -13.69
N VAL A 226 4.74 -8.27 -13.73
CA VAL A 226 5.31 -7.67 -14.95
C VAL A 226 6.46 -8.56 -15.45
N PRO A 227 6.39 -9.13 -16.67
CA PRO A 227 7.34 -10.15 -17.14
C PRO A 227 8.82 -9.75 -17.05
N ILE A 228 9.20 -8.55 -17.51
CA ILE A 228 10.61 -8.13 -17.47
C ILE A 228 11.13 -7.96 -16.04
N VAL A 229 10.28 -7.53 -15.12
CA VAL A 229 10.61 -7.40 -13.69
C VAL A 229 10.72 -8.78 -13.06
N ASN A 230 9.82 -9.70 -13.41
CA ASN A 230 9.83 -11.08 -12.96
C ASN A 230 11.17 -11.76 -13.28
N GLU A 231 11.62 -11.67 -14.54
CA GLU A 231 12.89 -12.25 -14.95
C GLU A 231 14.08 -11.59 -14.23
N LYS A 232 14.06 -10.25 -14.05
CA LYS A 232 15.11 -9.58 -13.28
C LYS A 232 15.18 -10.05 -11.82
N VAL A 233 14.03 -10.24 -11.16
CA VAL A 233 13.99 -10.72 -9.77
C VAL A 233 14.47 -12.18 -9.68
N LYS A 234 14.09 -13.05 -10.64
CA LYS A 234 14.61 -14.42 -10.72
C LYS A 234 16.14 -14.45 -10.81
N MET A 235 16.72 -13.66 -11.72
CA MET A 235 18.18 -13.55 -11.84
C MET A 235 18.82 -13.10 -10.52
N LEU A 236 18.26 -12.09 -9.85
CA LEU A 236 18.80 -11.61 -8.58
C LEU A 236 18.67 -12.63 -7.45
N PHE A 237 17.61 -13.44 -7.42
CA PHE A 237 17.43 -14.51 -6.44
C PHE A 237 18.41 -15.66 -6.68
N ASP A 238 18.59 -16.07 -7.93
CA ASP A 238 19.57 -17.09 -8.33
C ASP A 238 21.00 -16.65 -7.97
N ASP A 239 21.41 -15.43 -8.37
CA ASP A 239 22.71 -14.84 -8.06
C ASP A 239 23.01 -14.78 -6.54
N ARG A 240 21.96 -14.73 -5.72
CA ARG A 240 22.07 -14.60 -4.25
C ARG A 240 21.81 -15.91 -3.52
N GLY A 241 21.55 -17.00 -4.23
CA GLY A 241 21.27 -18.31 -3.67
C GLY A 241 20.02 -18.33 -2.79
N VAL A 242 18.93 -17.71 -3.25
CA VAL A 242 17.60 -17.83 -2.64
C VAL A 242 16.90 -19.04 -3.24
N ASP A 243 16.47 -19.99 -2.42
CA ASP A 243 15.65 -21.13 -2.87
C ASP A 243 14.23 -20.65 -3.16
N VAL A 244 13.78 -20.77 -4.41
CA VAL A 244 12.43 -20.35 -4.81
C VAL A 244 11.54 -21.57 -4.99
N ARG A 245 10.51 -21.66 -4.15
CA ARG A 245 9.50 -22.73 -4.19
C ARG A 245 8.21 -22.19 -4.79
N TYR A 246 7.95 -22.54 -6.04
CA TYR A 246 6.78 -22.07 -6.79
C TYR A 246 5.50 -22.81 -6.39
N ASN A 247 4.36 -22.13 -6.51
CA ASN A 247 3.02 -22.64 -6.16
C ASN A 247 2.92 -23.13 -4.70
N HIS A 248 3.52 -22.39 -3.76
CA HIS A 248 3.42 -22.64 -2.32
C HIS A 248 2.68 -21.49 -1.64
N VAL A 249 1.53 -21.79 -1.02
CA VAL A 249 0.71 -20.80 -0.30
C VAL A 249 0.65 -21.17 1.18
N LEU A 250 1.09 -20.27 2.05
CA LEU A 250 1.07 -20.52 3.50
C LEU A 250 -0.37 -20.74 3.97
N ARG A 251 -0.61 -21.86 4.65
CA ARG A 251 -1.91 -22.23 5.20
C ARG A 251 -1.91 -22.26 6.73
N ALA A 252 -0.85 -22.81 7.33
CA ALA A 252 -0.77 -22.99 8.78
C ALA A 252 0.65 -22.81 9.30
N ILE A 253 0.76 -22.54 10.59
CA ILE A 253 2.01 -22.64 11.33
C ILE A 253 1.83 -23.45 12.62
N ASP A 254 2.86 -24.20 12.98
CA ASP A 254 3.05 -24.79 14.30
C ASP A 254 4.26 -24.10 14.95
N PRO A 255 4.05 -23.13 15.86
CA PRO A 255 5.14 -22.46 16.55
C PRO A 255 5.96 -23.38 17.47
N GLY A 256 5.34 -24.43 18.02
CA GLY A 256 5.99 -25.38 18.92
C GLY A 256 6.98 -26.28 18.20
N ALA A 257 6.60 -26.75 17.01
CA ALA A 257 7.47 -27.51 16.12
C ALA A 257 8.35 -26.64 15.20
N ARG A 258 8.12 -25.32 15.18
CA ARG A 258 8.69 -24.36 14.22
C ARG A 258 8.56 -24.84 12.77
N ASN A 259 7.34 -25.20 12.41
CA ASN A 259 7.02 -25.73 11.10
C ASN A 259 5.90 -24.91 10.45
N ALA A 260 5.97 -24.69 9.15
CA ALA A 260 4.95 -24.00 8.37
C ALA A 260 4.41 -24.94 7.29
N THR A 261 3.08 -25.02 7.19
CA THR A 261 2.38 -25.84 6.20
C THR A 261 1.94 -24.97 5.04
N TYR A 262 2.30 -25.39 3.83
CA TYR A 262 1.95 -24.74 2.57
C TYR A 262 1.05 -25.63 1.74
N ASP A 263 0.00 -25.07 1.14
CA ASP A 263 -0.74 -25.74 0.08
C ASP A 263 0.03 -25.65 -1.24
N THR A 264 0.13 -26.79 -1.94
CA THR A 264 0.72 -26.90 -3.29
C THR A 264 -0.19 -27.72 -4.21
N PRO A 265 0.03 -27.69 -5.53
CA PRO A 265 -0.73 -28.53 -6.48
C PRO A 265 -0.63 -30.03 -6.21
N GLU A 266 0.43 -30.49 -5.54
CA GLU A 266 0.70 -31.88 -5.19
C GLU A 266 0.23 -32.27 -3.79
N GLY A 267 -0.43 -31.37 -3.07
CA GLY A 267 -0.87 -31.53 -1.68
C GLY A 267 -0.06 -30.70 -0.69
N SER A 268 -0.46 -30.71 0.58
CA SER A 268 0.19 -29.88 1.60
C SER A 268 1.65 -30.31 1.84
N ARG A 269 2.53 -29.33 2.02
CA ARG A 269 3.97 -29.48 2.28
C ARG A 269 4.37 -28.73 3.54
N ASP A 270 5.12 -29.41 4.39
CA ASP A 270 5.68 -28.85 5.61
C ASP A 270 7.12 -28.37 5.37
N ILE A 271 7.43 -27.18 5.88
CA ILE A 271 8.76 -26.59 5.82
C ILE A 271 9.12 -26.05 7.21
N GLY A 272 10.19 -26.60 7.80
CA GLY A 272 10.75 -26.12 9.05
C GLY A 272 11.34 -24.72 8.89
N TYR A 273 11.32 -23.93 9.97
CA TYR A 273 11.86 -22.57 9.97
C TYR A 273 12.58 -22.22 11.28
N ASP A 274 13.59 -21.38 11.17
CA ASP A 274 14.19 -20.64 12.27
C ASP A 274 13.72 -19.18 12.27
N PHE A 275 13.31 -18.69 11.10
CA PHE A 275 12.61 -17.42 10.93
C PHE A 275 11.50 -17.53 9.88
N ILE A 276 10.33 -16.95 10.16
CA ILE A 276 9.26 -16.82 9.17
C ILE A 276 8.65 -15.43 9.24
N ASN A 277 8.47 -14.79 8.07
CA ASN A 277 7.68 -13.58 7.99
C ASN A 277 6.29 -13.88 7.42
N VAL A 278 5.30 -13.95 8.30
CA VAL A 278 3.90 -14.23 7.97
C VAL A 278 3.24 -13.03 7.31
N ILE A 279 2.58 -13.28 6.18
CA ILE A 279 1.75 -12.31 5.46
C ILE A 279 0.43 -13.00 5.14
N PRO A 280 -0.70 -12.52 5.67
CA PRO A 280 -1.97 -13.20 5.57
C PRO A 280 -2.64 -12.86 4.23
N PRO A 281 -3.64 -13.65 3.81
CA PRO A 281 -4.58 -13.23 2.78
C PRO A 281 -5.15 -11.82 3.06
N GLN A 282 -5.42 -11.07 1.99
CA GLN A 282 -5.96 -9.72 2.10
C GLN A 282 -7.28 -9.64 1.34
N ARG A 283 -8.21 -8.89 1.90
CA ARG A 283 -9.59 -8.79 1.40
C ARG A 283 -10.15 -7.40 1.66
N ALA A 284 -11.20 -7.02 0.94
CA ALA A 284 -11.93 -5.80 1.24
C ALA A 284 -12.48 -5.84 2.67
N PRO A 285 -12.62 -4.72 3.38
CA PRO A 285 -13.23 -4.71 4.70
C PRO A 285 -14.65 -5.28 4.67
N GLN A 286 -15.05 -5.96 5.76
CA GLN A 286 -16.31 -6.69 5.85
C GLN A 286 -17.52 -5.83 5.44
N VAL A 287 -17.61 -4.61 5.97
CA VAL A 287 -18.70 -3.66 5.63
C VAL A 287 -18.82 -3.39 4.13
N VAL A 288 -17.72 -3.44 3.37
CA VAL A 288 -17.78 -3.29 1.89
C VAL A 288 -18.29 -4.58 1.25
N ARG A 289 -17.82 -5.74 1.70
CA ARG A 289 -18.26 -7.03 1.15
C ARG A 289 -19.76 -7.28 1.36
N GLU A 290 -20.32 -6.75 2.45
CA GLU A 290 -21.72 -6.89 2.82
C GLU A 290 -22.62 -5.79 2.23
N SER A 291 -22.05 -4.74 1.62
CA SER A 291 -22.78 -3.57 1.11
C SER A 291 -23.35 -3.72 -0.31
N GLY A 292 -23.05 -4.82 -1.00
CA GLY A 292 -23.38 -4.99 -2.42
C GLY A 292 -22.51 -4.16 -3.37
N LEU A 293 -21.51 -3.41 -2.89
CA LEU A 293 -20.55 -2.64 -3.72
C LEU A 293 -19.45 -3.50 -4.38
N SER A 294 -19.30 -4.76 -3.97
CA SER A 294 -18.26 -5.64 -4.51
C SER A 294 -18.58 -6.14 -5.92
N TRP A 295 -17.54 -6.52 -6.67
CA TRP A 295 -17.71 -7.29 -7.91
C TRP A 295 -18.52 -8.58 -7.64
N ALA A 296 -19.51 -8.86 -8.48
CA ALA A 296 -20.33 -10.07 -8.37
C ALA A 296 -19.64 -11.33 -8.91
N ASP A 297 -18.73 -11.18 -9.88
CA ASP A 297 -18.14 -12.28 -10.66
C ASP A 297 -16.59 -12.31 -10.65
N ARG A 298 -15.95 -11.34 -9.98
CA ARG A 298 -14.48 -11.24 -9.89
C ARG A 298 -14.05 -11.08 -8.44
N TRP A 299 -12.97 -11.78 -8.06
CA TRP A 299 -12.42 -11.73 -6.70
C TRP A 299 -13.50 -11.94 -5.63
N THR A 300 -14.43 -12.88 -5.86
CA THR A 300 -15.64 -13.07 -5.04
C THR A 300 -15.31 -13.49 -3.60
N ASP A 301 -14.15 -14.09 -3.38
CA ASP A 301 -13.57 -14.43 -2.08
C ASP A 301 -12.98 -13.21 -1.34
N GLN A 302 -12.59 -12.16 -2.07
CA GLN A 302 -11.92 -10.96 -1.53
C GLN A 302 -12.85 -9.74 -1.45
N GLY A 303 -13.82 -9.62 -2.36
CA GLY A 303 -14.90 -8.63 -2.33
C GLY A 303 -14.50 -7.18 -2.62
N TRP A 304 -13.56 -6.94 -3.54
CA TRP A 304 -13.16 -5.57 -3.93
C TRP A 304 -14.30 -4.79 -4.58
N ILE A 305 -14.28 -3.45 -4.45
CA ILE A 305 -15.32 -2.59 -5.03
C ILE A 305 -15.32 -2.64 -6.57
N GLU A 306 -16.52 -2.70 -7.16
CA GLU A 306 -16.76 -2.77 -8.60
C GLU A 306 -16.68 -1.38 -9.25
N VAL A 307 -15.46 -0.95 -9.59
CA VAL A 307 -15.22 0.33 -10.24
C VAL A 307 -14.84 0.15 -11.70
N ASP A 308 -15.20 1.14 -12.54
CA ASP A 308 -14.56 1.30 -13.83
C ASP A 308 -13.05 1.59 -13.62
N PRO A 309 -12.15 0.82 -14.26
CA PRO A 309 -10.72 0.86 -13.94
C PRO A 309 -10.03 2.17 -14.34
N TYR A 310 -10.68 3.02 -15.14
CA TYR A 310 -10.12 4.28 -15.63
C TYR A 310 -10.68 5.50 -14.91
N THR A 311 -11.96 5.49 -14.55
CA THR A 311 -12.66 6.62 -13.89
C THR A 311 -12.77 6.43 -12.38
N LEU A 312 -12.61 5.19 -11.88
CA LEU A 312 -12.73 4.81 -10.48
C LEU A 312 -14.13 5.04 -9.87
N ARG A 313 -15.12 5.33 -10.72
CA ARG A 313 -16.53 5.38 -10.37
C ARG A 313 -17.08 3.96 -10.29
N HIS A 314 -17.98 3.71 -9.34
CA HIS A 314 -18.66 2.43 -9.23
C HIS A 314 -19.49 2.15 -10.48
N ALA A 315 -19.42 0.92 -11.00
CA ALA A 315 -20.05 0.56 -12.27
C ALA A 315 -21.59 0.62 -12.22
N ARG A 316 -22.18 0.39 -11.04
CA ARG A 316 -23.65 0.36 -10.83
C ARG A 316 -24.22 1.59 -10.13
N TYR A 317 -23.42 2.35 -9.39
CA TYR A 317 -23.89 3.45 -8.55
C TYR A 317 -23.13 4.71 -8.96
N ALA A 318 -23.80 5.60 -9.71
CA ALA A 318 -23.15 6.74 -10.31
C ALA A 318 -22.49 7.66 -9.27
N ASN A 319 -23.08 7.81 -8.09
CA ASN A 319 -22.58 8.68 -7.03
C ASN A 319 -21.56 8.02 -6.08
N VAL A 320 -21.05 6.83 -6.40
CA VAL A 320 -20.06 6.12 -5.57
C VAL A 320 -18.71 6.04 -6.30
N PHE A 321 -17.62 6.34 -5.59
CA PHE A 321 -16.26 6.26 -6.09
C PHE A 321 -15.37 5.44 -5.15
N GLY A 322 -14.34 4.79 -5.70
CA GLY A 322 -13.36 4.04 -4.94
C GLY A 322 -11.96 4.65 -5.01
N VAL A 323 -11.27 4.73 -3.87
CA VAL A 323 -9.89 5.26 -3.80
C VAL A 323 -8.98 4.32 -3.03
N GLY A 324 -7.93 3.86 -3.70
CA GLY A 324 -6.78 3.17 -3.10
C GLY A 324 -6.96 1.67 -3.11
N ASP A 325 -6.50 1.00 -2.05
CA ASP A 325 -6.41 -0.46 -2.02
C ASP A 325 -7.77 -1.18 -2.12
N ILE A 326 -8.89 -0.48 -1.90
CA ILE A 326 -10.23 -1.07 -1.98
C ILE A 326 -10.64 -1.40 -3.42
N ASN A 327 -10.10 -0.66 -4.41
CA ASN A 327 -10.47 -0.78 -5.82
C ASN A 327 -10.20 -2.19 -6.36
N GLY A 328 -11.22 -2.78 -6.99
CA GLY A 328 -11.11 -4.03 -7.74
C GLY A 328 -10.53 -3.80 -9.13
N VAL A 329 -9.25 -3.46 -9.18
CA VAL A 329 -8.49 -3.21 -10.41
C VAL A 329 -7.23 -4.08 -10.44
N ARG A 330 -6.71 -4.36 -11.65
CA ARG A 330 -5.52 -5.23 -11.84
C ARG A 330 -4.29 -4.73 -11.08
N TYR A 331 -4.05 -3.42 -11.14
CA TYR A 331 -2.97 -2.72 -10.44
C TYR A 331 -3.57 -1.50 -9.74
N GLY A 332 -3.35 -1.37 -8.43
CA GLY A 332 -3.96 -0.27 -7.68
C GLY A 332 -3.70 -0.25 -6.18
N LYS A 333 -3.13 -1.32 -5.62
CA LYS A 333 -2.94 -1.48 -4.17
C LYS A 333 -1.56 -1.00 -3.69
N THR A 334 -1.22 0.25 -4.01
CA THR A 334 -0.02 0.93 -3.51
C THR A 334 -0.33 2.38 -3.18
N ALA A 335 0.47 2.99 -2.30
CA ALA A 335 0.37 4.43 -2.04
C ALA A 335 0.62 5.28 -3.31
N ALA A 336 1.44 4.78 -4.24
CA ALA A 336 1.67 5.44 -5.52
C ALA A 336 0.41 5.41 -6.40
N SER A 337 -0.30 4.28 -6.47
CA SER A 337 -1.59 4.22 -7.19
C SER A 337 -2.65 5.07 -6.50
N ALA A 338 -2.74 5.01 -5.16
CA ALA A 338 -3.66 5.86 -4.40
C ALA A 338 -3.47 7.34 -4.72
N LYS A 339 -2.21 7.81 -4.84
CA LYS A 339 -1.88 9.18 -5.27
C LYS A 339 -2.55 9.53 -6.61
N TRP A 340 -2.47 8.65 -7.59
CA TRP A 340 -2.99 8.88 -8.94
C TRP A 340 -4.50 8.63 -9.06
N HIS A 341 -5.11 7.94 -8.10
CA HIS A 341 -6.57 7.88 -7.99
C HIS A 341 -7.18 9.24 -7.62
N LEU A 342 -6.49 10.03 -6.78
CA LEU A 342 -7.01 11.29 -6.26
C LEU A 342 -7.43 12.31 -7.33
N PRO A 343 -6.57 12.68 -8.31
CA PRO A 343 -6.96 13.65 -9.34
C PRO A 343 -8.06 13.11 -10.26
N VAL A 344 -8.14 11.79 -10.46
CA VAL A 344 -9.20 11.18 -11.28
C VAL A 344 -10.55 11.31 -10.59
N VAL A 345 -10.64 10.90 -9.32
CA VAL A 345 -11.89 11.02 -8.56
C VAL A 345 -12.30 12.48 -8.33
N GLU A 346 -11.33 13.37 -8.05
CA GLU A 346 -11.59 14.82 -7.95
C GLU A 346 -12.21 15.35 -9.25
N ASP A 347 -11.62 15.08 -10.40
CA ASP A 347 -12.06 15.61 -11.68
C ASP A 347 -13.49 15.17 -12.01
N HIS A 348 -13.79 13.87 -11.86
CA HIS A 348 -15.12 13.33 -12.13
C HIS A 348 -16.18 13.87 -11.18
N LEU A 349 -15.91 13.89 -9.87
CA LEU A 349 -16.88 14.35 -8.87
C LEU A 349 -17.12 15.86 -9.00
N VAL A 350 -16.06 16.67 -9.09
CA VAL A 350 -16.20 18.13 -9.18
C VAL A 350 -16.84 18.55 -10.50
N SER A 351 -16.52 17.89 -11.61
CA SER A 351 -17.16 18.19 -12.91
C SER A 351 -18.65 17.87 -12.88
N GLU A 352 -19.04 16.75 -12.28
CA GLU A 352 -20.46 16.38 -12.16
C GLU A 352 -21.25 17.35 -11.28
N ILE A 353 -20.68 17.77 -10.13
CA ILE A 353 -21.29 18.81 -9.29
C ILE A 353 -21.47 20.12 -10.07
N ALA A 354 -20.55 20.43 -11.00
CA ALA A 354 -20.64 21.59 -11.87
C ALA A 354 -21.58 21.40 -13.09
N GLY A 355 -22.21 20.23 -13.25
CA GLY A 355 -23.09 19.91 -14.37
C GLY A 355 -22.37 19.49 -15.66
N GLY A 356 -21.11 19.07 -15.56
CA GLY A 356 -20.29 18.56 -16.68
C GLY A 356 -19.81 17.12 -16.47
N GLU A 357 -18.91 16.67 -17.34
CA GLU A 357 -18.31 15.33 -17.30
C GLU A 357 -16.79 15.43 -17.07
N GLY A 358 -16.27 14.59 -16.17
CA GLY A 358 -14.83 14.46 -15.96
C GLY A 358 -14.14 13.78 -17.15
N THR A 359 -12.88 14.13 -17.36
CA THR A 359 -12.05 13.63 -18.48
C THR A 359 -10.81 12.89 -18.01
N ALA A 360 -10.43 13.01 -16.74
CA ALA A 360 -9.28 12.34 -16.18
C ALA A 360 -9.44 10.81 -16.22
N ARG A 361 -8.34 10.11 -16.48
CA ARG A 361 -8.28 8.65 -16.55
C ARG A 361 -7.08 8.11 -15.79
N PHE A 362 -7.30 7.06 -15.00
CA PHE A 362 -6.27 6.28 -14.34
C PHE A 362 -5.72 5.23 -15.32
N SER A 363 -4.42 5.25 -15.58
CA SER A 363 -3.75 4.30 -16.49
C SER A 363 -3.39 2.96 -15.85
N GLY A 364 -3.73 2.74 -14.58
CA GLY A 364 -3.18 1.62 -13.83
C GLY A 364 -1.78 1.89 -13.27
N TYR A 365 -1.28 3.13 -13.37
CA TYR A 365 0.04 3.49 -12.88
C TYR A 365 0.23 3.03 -11.42
N THR A 366 1.35 2.37 -11.19
CA THR A 366 1.80 1.96 -9.87
C THR A 366 3.32 2.03 -9.79
N SER A 367 3.83 2.11 -8.57
CA SER A 367 5.27 2.15 -8.31
C SER A 367 5.62 1.18 -7.18
N CYS A 368 6.66 0.39 -7.41
CA CYS A 368 7.30 -0.47 -6.44
C CYS A 368 8.79 -0.13 -6.36
N PRO A 369 9.18 0.75 -5.41
CA PRO A 369 10.58 0.93 -5.03
C PRO A 369 11.09 -0.36 -4.37
N LEU A 370 11.67 -1.24 -5.17
CA LEU A 370 12.11 -2.57 -4.77
C LEU A 370 13.52 -2.49 -4.21
N ILE A 371 13.59 -2.46 -2.88
CA ILE A 371 14.84 -2.56 -2.15
C ILE A 371 15.48 -3.90 -2.48
N THR A 372 16.73 -3.83 -2.96
CA THR A 372 17.53 -5.02 -3.25
C THR A 372 18.65 -5.19 -2.26
N ARG A 373 19.08 -4.14 -1.54
CA ARG A 373 19.96 -4.21 -0.37
C ARG A 373 19.98 -2.85 0.33
N ILE A 374 20.52 -2.76 1.54
CA ILE A 374 20.71 -1.46 2.18
C ILE A 374 21.62 -0.61 1.28
N GLY A 375 21.13 0.56 0.88
CA GLY A 375 21.84 1.47 -0.01
C GLY A 375 21.55 1.28 -1.52
N ARG A 376 20.76 0.28 -1.94
CA ARG A 376 20.39 0.08 -3.35
C ARG A 376 18.93 -0.37 -3.52
N ALA A 377 18.29 0.12 -4.58
CA ALA A 377 16.93 -0.29 -4.95
C ALA A 377 16.70 -0.14 -6.47
N MET A 378 15.72 -0.87 -6.98
CA MET A 378 15.14 -0.70 -8.32
C MET A 378 13.87 0.15 -8.23
N LEU A 379 13.66 1.07 -9.19
CA LEU A 379 12.47 1.92 -9.25
C LEU A 379 11.55 1.34 -10.31
N ILE A 380 10.71 0.40 -9.90
CA ILE A 380 9.83 -0.30 -10.83
C ILE A 380 8.51 0.46 -10.89
N GLU A 381 8.19 1.01 -12.06
CA GLU A 381 6.97 1.76 -12.32
C GLU A 381 6.32 1.22 -13.58
N PHE A 382 5.01 1.00 -13.57
CA PHE A 382 4.29 0.37 -14.69
C PHE A 382 2.79 0.66 -14.67
N ASP A 383 2.13 0.35 -15.78
CA ASP A 383 0.70 0.57 -16.06
C ASP A 383 -0.08 -0.74 -16.32
N TYR A 384 -1.36 -0.63 -16.70
CA TYR A 384 -2.21 -1.79 -17.00
C TYR A 384 -1.71 -2.62 -18.19
N GLU A 385 -0.95 -2.03 -19.10
CA GLU A 385 -0.39 -2.66 -20.28
C GLU A 385 0.90 -3.45 -19.98
N ASN A 386 1.36 -3.44 -18.72
CA ASN A 386 2.65 -3.96 -18.28
C ASN A 386 3.85 -3.21 -18.88
N GLN A 387 3.66 -1.98 -19.36
CA GLN A 387 4.75 -1.16 -19.85
C GLN A 387 5.44 -0.49 -18.67
N LEU A 388 6.77 -0.36 -18.74
CA LEU A 388 7.49 0.42 -17.73
C LEU A 388 7.17 1.90 -17.92
N ALA A 389 6.76 2.56 -16.85
CA ALA A 389 6.34 3.96 -16.82
C ALA A 389 7.25 4.80 -15.90
N PRO A 390 8.55 4.97 -16.24
CA PRO A 390 9.51 5.63 -15.37
C PRO A 390 9.20 7.11 -15.16
N SER A 391 9.18 7.57 -13.91
CA SER A 391 9.04 8.99 -13.57
C SER A 391 10.29 9.81 -13.92
N PHE A 392 11.45 9.17 -14.10
CA PHE A 392 12.74 9.83 -14.36
C PHE A 392 13.43 9.22 -15.61
N PRO A 393 12.82 9.33 -16.81
CA PRO A 393 13.35 8.72 -18.02
C PRO A 393 14.76 9.25 -18.33
N GLY A 394 15.68 8.34 -18.63
CA GLY A 394 17.09 8.66 -18.92
C GLY A 394 17.96 9.02 -17.70
N VAL A 395 17.37 9.16 -16.51
CA VAL A 395 18.11 9.49 -15.27
C VAL A 395 18.15 8.31 -14.29
N ILE A 396 17.02 7.60 -14.13
CA ILE A 396 16.93 6.41 -13.27
C ILE A 396 16.52 5.23 -14.15
N ALA A 397 17.45 4.29 -14.35
CA ALA A 397 17.16 3.04 -15.04
C ALA A 397 16.28 2.15 -14.12
N PRO A 398 15.05 1.76 -14.55
CA PRO A 398 14.07 1.12 -13.66
C PRO A 398 14.54 -0.19 -13.01
N LEU A 399 15.31 -0.99 -13.76
CA LEU A 399 15.74 -2.33 -13.38
C LEU A 399 17.19 -2.37 -12.87
N GLU A 400 17.82 -1.21 -12.66
CA GLU A 400 19.16 -1.13 -12.11
C GLU A 400 19.14 -0.96 -10.60
N GLU A 401 20.07 -1.61 -9.91
CA GLU A 401 20.24 -1.49 -8.46
C GLU A 401 20.98 -0.18 -8.13
N LEU A 402 20.22 0.91 -7.99
CA LEU A 402 20.78 2.26 -7.87
C LEU A 402 20.67 2.81 -6.44
N TRP A 403 21.70 3.55 -6.03
CA TRP A 403 21.73 4.24 -4.74
C TRP A 403 20.76 5.44 -4.71
N ILE A 404 20.55 6.10 -5.86
CA ILE A 404 19.62 7.24 -5.95
C ILE A 404 18.18 6.77 -5.72
N THR A 405 17.80 5.61 -6.24
CA THR A 405 16.50 4.99 -5.97
C THR A 405 16.34 4.64 -4.50
N TRP A 406 17.40 4.13 -3.87
CA TRP A 406 17.41 3.89 -2.44
C TRP A 406 17.14 5.18 -1.65
N LEU A 407 17.80 6.28 -2.03
CA LEU A 407 17.61 7.59 -1.39
C LEU A 407 16.16 8.09 -1.54
N ILE A 408 15.58 7.96 -2.73
CA ILE A 408 14.17 8.28 -2.98
C ILE A 408 13.29 7.46 -2.02
N LYS A 409 13.53 6.15 -1.91
CA LYS A 409 12.75 5.27 -1.05
C LYS A 409 12.92 5.58 0.44
N GLU A 410 14.13 5.85 0.88
CA GLU A 410 14.45 6.03 2.30
C GLU A 410 14.02 7.42 2.80
N ILE A 411 14.22 8.45 1.98
CA ILE A 411 14.06 9.85 2.39
C ILE A 411 12.93 10.53 1.63
N GLY A 412 12.84 10.34 0.31
CA GLY A 412 11.93 11.11 -0.55
C GLY A 412 10.45 10.70 -0.47
N LEU A 413 10.14 9.42 -0.28
CA LEU A 413 8.75 8.94 -0.36
C LEU A 413 7.86 9.42 0.79
N LYS A 414 8.38 9.56 2.01
CA LYS A 414 7.58 9.99 3.17
C LYS A 414 7.11 11.46 3.03
N PRO A 415 7.97 12.44 2.67
CA PRO A 415 7.53 13.78 2.31
C PRO A 415 6.53 13.81 1.16
N THR A 416 6.75 13.04 0.08
CA THR A 416 5.79 12.96 -1.05
C THR A 416 4.45 12.39 -0.61
N TYR A 417 4.45 11.38 0.25
CA TYR A 417 3.24 10.84 0.87
C TYR A 417 2.51 11.92 1.67
N TYR A 418 3.21 12.70 2.49
CA TYR A 418 2.61 13.81 3.23
C TYR A 418 2.10 14.95 2.35
N ALA A 419 2.75 15.22 1.21
CA ALA A 419 2.22 16.14 0.21
C ALA A 419 0.90 15.60 -0.39
N MET A 420 0.83 14.30 -0.66
CA MET A 420 -0.38 13.63 -1.15
C MET A 420 -1.52 13.70 -0.12
N LEU A 421 -1.25 13.44 1.16
CA LEU A 421 -2.24 13.58 2.23
C LEU A 421 -2.86 14.98 2.28
N ARG A 422 -2.04 16.02 2.03
CA ARG A 422 -2.48 17.43 1.97
C ARG A 422 -3.13 17.81 0.63
N GLY A 423 -3.34 16.86 -0.27
CA GLY A 423 -3.90 17.10 -1.60
C GLY A 423 -2.98 17.86 -2.57
N ARG A 424 -1.66 17.90 -2.32
CA ARG A 424 -0.68 18.72 -3.07
C ARG A 424 0.28 17.93 -3.98
N ALA A 425 0.09 16.63 -4.12
CA ALA A 425 1.03 15.76 -4.84
C ALA A 425 0.53 15.34 -6.22
#